data_AF-A0A350KMA5-F1
#
_entry.id   AF-A0A350KMA5-F1
#
_cell.length_a   1.000
_cell.length_b   1.000
_cell.length_c   1.000
_cell.angle_alpha   90.00
_cell.angle_beta   90.00
_cell.angle_gamma   90.00
#
_symmetry.space_group_name_H-M   'P 1'
#
loop_
_entity.id
_entity.type
_entity.pdbx_description
1 polymer ?
#
loop_
_entity_poly.entity_id
_entity_poly.type
_entity_poly.pdbx_seq_one_letter_code
_entity_poly.pdbx_strand_id
1 'polypeptide(L)' 'MTKRMLIDATHSEEMRVVIVDGTRLDELDIETSTKKQIKGNIYLAKVARVEPSLQAAFVDYGGNRHGFLAFNEIHP' A
#
# COMPACT_ATOMS: atom_id res chain seq x y z
N MET A 1 -10.31 6.76 29.55
CA MET A 1 -11.38 7.02 28.57
C MET A 1 -11.32 5.92 27.52
N THR A 2 -12.43 5.64 26.81
CA THR A 2 -12.46 4.56 25.83
C THR A 2 -11.94 5.06 24.48
N LYS A 3 -10.90 4.40 23.97
CA LYS A 3 -10.39 4.63 22.62
C LYS A 3 -11.32 3.97 21.59
N ARG A 4 -11.72 4.71 20.56
CA ARG A 4 -12.67 4.27 19.54
C ARG A 4 -12.12 4.55 18.15
N MET A 5 -12.41 3.66 17.22
CA MET A 5 -12.19 3.85 15.78
C MET A 5 -13.55 4.16 15.14
N LEU A 6 -13.68 5.30 14.46
CA LEU A 6 -14.87 5.66 13.71
C LEU A 6 -14.53 5.66 12.22
N ILE A 7 -15.38 5.05 11.41
CA ILE A 7 -15.21 4.91 9.97
C ILE A 7 -16.41 5.58 9.29
N ASP A 8 -16.14 6.55 8.42
CA ASP A 8 -17.14 7.19 7.58
C ASP A 8 -16.87 6.86 6.11
N ALA A 9 -17.81 6.14 5.51
CA ALA A 9 -17.81 5.73 4.11
C ALA A 9 -19.09 6.18 3.39
N THR A 10 -19.72 7.26 3.87
CA THR A 10 -20.98 7.78 3.29
C THR A 10 -20.76 8.37 1.90
N HIS A 11 -19.55 8.88 1.66
CA HIS A 11 -19.11 9.47 0.40
C HIS A 11 -18.32 8.43 -0.40
N SER A 12 -18.63 8.31 -1.69
CA SER A 12 -17.98 7.32 -2.56
C SER A 12 -16.57 7.73 -3.00
N GLU A 13 -16.28 9.02 -2.91
CA GLU A 13 -15.05 9.67 -3.30
C GLU A 13 -13.95 9.59 -2.24
N GLU A 14 -14.34 9.44 -0.97
CA GLU A 14 -13.41 9.35 0.16
C GLU A 14 -13.95 8.49 1.29
N MET A 15 -13.05 7.74 1.93
CA MET A 15 -13.30 7.06 3.20
C MET A 15 -12.45 7.74 4.28
N ARG A 16 -13.04 8.01 5.44
CA ARG A 16 -12.37 8.67 6.56
C ARG A 16 -12.35 7.74 7.77
N VAL A 17 -11.18 7.56 8.35
CA VAL A 17 -11.00 6.77 9.57
C VAL A 17 -10.39 7.66 10.64
N VAL A 18 -11.01 7.70 11.81
CA VAL A 18 -10.50 8.46 12.96
C VAL A 18 -10.35 7.58 14.18
N ILE A 19 -9.26 7.81 14.91
CA ILE A 19 -9.03 7.26 16.24
C ILE A 19 -9.29 8.36 17.24
N VAL A 20 -10.22 8.13 18.17
CA VAL A 20 -10.60 9.09 19.21
C VAL A 20 -10.41 8.49 20.59
N ASP A 21 -9.89 9.28 21.53
CA ASP A 21 -9.91 8.98 22.96
C ASP A 21 -10.92 9.91 23.65
N GLY A 22 -12.08 9.36 24.02
CA GLY A 22 -13.22 10.18 24.45
C GLY A 22 -13.72 11.08 23.32
N THR A 23 -13.53 12.39 23.44
CA THR A 23 -13.87 13.41 22.41
C THR A 23 -12.63 14.00 21.74
N ARG A 24 -11.43 13.57 22.12
CA ARG A 24 -10.17 14.01 21.52
C ARG A 24 -9.86 13.16 20.30
N LEU A 25 -9.55 13.81 19.19
CA LEU A 25 -9.03 13.15 17.99
C LEU A 25 -7.53 12.93 18.14
N ASP A 26 -7.10 11.68 18.00
CA ASP A 26 -5.68 11.28 18.06
C ASP A 26 -5.09 11.12 16.65
N GLU A 27 -5.80 10.40 15.77
CA GLU A 27 -5.35 10.09 14.41
C GLU A 27 -6.51 10.27 13.42
N LEU A 28 -6.18 10.72 12.22
CA LEU A 28 -7.09 10.86 11.08
C LEU A 28 -6.37 10.32 9.85
N ASP A 29 -7.02 9.40 9.16
CA ASP A 29 -6.61 8.94 7.83
C ASP A 29 -7.76 9.13 6.83
N ILE A 30 -7.42 9.51 5.61
CA ILE A 30 -8.38 9.76 4.54
C ILE A 30 -7.89 9.02 3.29
N GLU A 31 -8.67 8.04 2.86
CA GLU A 31 -8.43 7.31 1.62
C GLU A 31 -9.32 7.88 0.51
N THR A 32 -8.71 8.37 -0.57
CA THR A 32 -9.45 8.92 -1.72
C THR A 32 -9.56 7.89 -2.85
N SER A 33 -10.70 7.91 -3.54
CA SER A 33 -10.94 7.00 -4.67
C SER A 33 -10.04 7.29 -5.88
N THR A 34 -9.49 8.50 -5.97
CA THR A 34 -8.69 8.95 -7.11
C THR A 34 -7.25 8.44 -7.11
N LYS A 35 -6.71 8.04 -5.95
CA LYS A 35 -5.33 7.58 -5.82
C LYS A 35 -5.24 6.28 -5.03
N LYS A 36 -5.33 5.17 -5.74
CA LYS A 36 -5.10 3.85 -5.16
C LYS A 36 -3.67 3.73 -4.65
N GLN A 37 -3.51 3.59 -3.33
CA GLN A 37 -2.22 3.30 -2.73
C GLN A 37 -1.82 1.86 -3.05
N ILE A 38 -0.65 1.67 -3.64
CA ILE A 38 -0.09 0.34 -3.93
C ILE A 38 1.11 -0.01 -3.04
N LYS A 39 1.58 0.95 -2.24
CA LYS A 39 2.69 0.77 -1.32
C LYS A 39 2.27 -0.15 -0.18
N GLY A 40 3.09 -1.16 0.12
CA GLY A 40 2.79 -2.15 1.17
C GLY A 40 1.91 -3.31 0.70
N ASN A 41 1.40 -3.27 -0.53
CA ASN A 41 0.68 -4.40 -1.10
C ASN A 41 1.64 -5.57 -1.35
N ILE A 42 1.10 -6.79 -1.23
CA ILE A 42 1.80 -8.04 -1.50
C ILE A 42 1.17 -8.68 -2.73
N TYR A 43 2.00 -9.12 -3.67
CA TYR A 43 1.56 -9.73 -4.92
C TYR A 43 2.26 -11.06 -5.13
N LEU A 44 1.54 -12.03 -5.70
CA LEU A 44 2.17 -13.14 -6.41
C LEU A 44 2.59 -12.62 -7.80
N ALA A 45 3.90 -12.54 -8.03
CA ALA A 45 4.47 -11.98 -9.25
C ALA A 45 5.26 -13.04 -10.02
N LYS A 46 5.48 -12.79 -11.32
CA LYS A 46 6.34 -13.62 -12.18
C LYS A 46 7.60 -12.85 -12.55
N VAL A 47 8.77 -13.48 -12.48
CA VAL A 47 10.02 -12.88 -12.99
C VAL A 47 9.91 -12.75 -14.51
N ALA A 48 10.00 -11.52 -15.00
CA ALA A 48 9.91 -11.20 -16.42
C ALA A 48 11.29 -11.26 -17.11
N ARG A 49 12.32 -10.72 -16.44
CA ARG A 49 13.73 -10.81 -16.89
C ARG A 49 14.70 -10.63 -15.73
N VAL A 50 15.91 -11.16 -15.89
CA VAL A 50 17.03 -11.01 -14.95
C VAL A 50 18.08 -10.11 -15.58
N GLU A 51 18.58 -9.12 -14.84
CA GLU A 51 19.54 -8.12 -15.30
C GLU A 51 20.80 -8.15 -14.42
N PRO A 52 21.81 -8.98 -14.77
CA PRO A 52 23.03 -9.14 -13.97
C PRO A 52 23.80 -7.83 -13.78
N SER A 53 23.82 -6.95 -14.78
CA SER A 53 24.48 -5.65 -14.73
C SER A 53 23.90 -4.73 -13.64
N LEU A 54 22.61 -4.90 -13.32
CA LEU A 54 21.93 -4.14 -12.28
C LEU A 54 21.87 -4.90 -10.95
N GLN A 55 22.35 -6.15 -10.91
CA GLN A 55 22.18 -7.06 -9.77
C GLN A 55 20.70 -7.12 -9.34
N ALA A 56 19.80 -7.33 -10.31
CA ALA A 56 18.36 -7.25 -10.09
C ALA A 56 17.57 -8.12 -11.07
N ALA A 57 16.29 -8.30 -10.77
CA ALA A 57 15.29 -8.87 -11.66
C ALA A 57 14.12 -7.90 -11.83
N PHE A 58 13.50 -7.91 -13.00
CA PHE A 58 12.23 -7.23 -13.22
C PHE A 58 11.09 -8.23 -13.07
N VAL A 59 10.06 -7.86 -12.32
CA VAL A 59 8.91 -8.72 -12.00
C VAL A 59 7.61 -8.14 -12.55
N ASP A 60 6.79 -9.00 -13.14
CA ASP A 60 5.40 -8.68 -13.49
C ASP A 60 4.50 -9.01 -12.29
N TYR A 61 3.98 -7.96 -11.66
CA TYR A 61 3.03 -8.02 -10.55
C TYR A 61 1.61 -7.57 -10.94
N GLY A 62 1.33 -7.44 -12.25
CA GLY A 62 0.04 -6.98 -12.77
C GLY A 62 -0.14 -5.45 -12.82
N GLY A 63 0.93 -4.69 -12.59
CA GLY A 63 0.93 -3.23 -12.73
C GLY A 63 1.20 -2.77 -14.17
N ASN A 64 1.05 -1.47 -14.42
CA ASN A 64 1.32 -0.86 -15.75
C ASN A 64 2.80 -0.95 -16.18
N ARG A 65 3.72 -1.22 -15.26
CA ARG A 65 5.16 -1.39 -15.50
C ARG A 65 5.65 -2.54 -14.64
N HIS A 66 6.70 -3.23 -15.10
CA HIS A 66 7.37 -4.23 -14.27
C HIS A 66 8.00 -3.57 -13.04
N GLY A 67 7.91 -4.27 -11.91
CA GLY A 67 8.58 -3.91 -10.68
C GLY A 67 10.07 -4.23 -10.77
N PHE A 68 10.87 -3.50 -10.00
CA PHE A 68 12.30 -3.73 -9.86
C PHE A 68 12.54 -4.48 -8.54
N LEU A 69 13.18 -5.64 -8.60
CA LEU A 69 13.54 -6.47 -7.44
C LEU A 69 15.06 -6.60 -7.38
N ALA A 70 15.69 -5.88 -6.45
CA ALA A 70 17.13 -5.94 -6.23
C ALA A 70 17.53 -7.30 -5.63
N PHE A 71 18.72 -7.79 -5.98
CA PHE A 71 19.18 -9.12 -5.54
C PHE A 71 19.31 -9.25 -4.02
N ASN A 72 19.72 -8.19 -3.32
CA ASN A 72 19.84 -8.16 -1.87
C ASN A 72 18.50 -8.16 -1.12
N GLU A 73 17.38 -7.99 -1.82
CA GLU A 73 16.01 -8.05 -1.26
C GLU A 73 15.35 -9.43 -1.49
N ILE A 74 16.10 -10.42 -1.98
CA ILE A 74 15.62 -11.78 -2.22
C ILE A 74 15.96 -12.67 -1.01
N HIS A 75 14.93 -13.22 -0.36
CA HIS A 75 15.12 -14.25 0.64
C HIS A 75 15.71 -15.53 0.01
N PRO A 76 16.72 -16.18 0.61
CA PRO A 76 17.30 -17.45 0.15
C PRO A 76 16.29 -18.59 -0.05
#